data_AF-A0A645FNA2-F1
#
_entry.id   AF-A0A645FNA2-F1
#
_cell.length_a   1.000
_cell.length_b   1.000
_cell.length_c   1.000
_cell.angle_alpha   90.00
_cell.angle_beta   90.00
_cell.angle_gamma   90.00
#
_symmetry.space_group_name_H-M   'P 1'
#
loop_
_entity.id
_entity.type
_entity.pdbx_description
1 polymer ?
#
loop_
_entity_poly.entity_id
_entity_poly.type
_entity_poly.pdbx_seq_one_letter_code
_entity_poly.pdbx_strand_id
1 'polypeptide(L)'
;MKKIIIGSLGKLIKAYAILIFITFCEISLGLSFLSLIHVYTGGYIVFIALVVAVVDIMPVLGTGTVLIPWTLYSFIVGDFGLGVGIAVMYAIITILRQYIEPKLVANQLGLPPFVTIIGMYIGLRLFGIIGMFFVPMMIIFLKLLNDEGVIHIWKSLPPDEKTDDDEKPEKGKKKFRWLLYSKKDKQHETNDNKF
;
A
#
# COMPACT_ATOMS: atom_id res chain seq x y z
N MET A 1 -18.10 6.40 -14.84
CA MET A 1 -16.82 7.02 -14.43
C MET A 1 -16.88 7.78 -13.10
N LYS A 2 -17.58 8.93 -12.97
CA LYS A 2 -17.49 9.78 -11.76
C LYS A 2 -17.78 9.07 -10.41
N LYS A 3 -18.81 8.20 -10.34
CA LYS A 3 -19.12 7.42 -9.11
C LYS A 3 -18.03 6.42 -8.71
N ILE A 4 -17.33 5.81 -9.68
CA ILE A 4 -16.26 4.83 -9.41
C ILE A 4 -15.02 5.57 -8.90
N ILE A 5 -14.66 6.69 -9.55
CA ILE A 5 -13.52 7.52 -9.16
C ILE A 5 -13.71 8.10 -7.75
N ILE A 6 -14.89 8.64 -7.44
CA ILE A 6 -15.21 9.17 -6.10
C ILE A 6 -15.16 8.06 -5.04
N GLY A 7 -15.65 6.85 -5.36
CA GLY A 7 -15.58 5.70 -4.47
C GLY A 7 -14.15 5.23 -4.19
N SER A 8 -13.28 5.20 -5.20
CA SER A 8 -11.86 4.85 -5.06
C SER A 8 -11.08 5.95 -4.32
N LEU A 9 -11.37 7.22 -4.59
CA LEU A 9 -10.72 8.34 -3.92
C LEU A 9 -11.06 8.39 -2.43
N GLY A 10 -12.32 8.11 -2.06
CA GLY A 10 -12.72 8.01 -0.65
C GLY A 10 -12.01 6.88 0.09
N LYS A 11 -11.81 5.73 -0.57
CA LYS A 11 -11.00 4.63 -0.02
C LYS A 11 -9.52 5.04 0.15
N LEU A 12 -8.95 5.83 -0.78
CA LEU A 12 -7.58 6.34 -0.70
C LEU A 12 -7.45 7.29 0.49
N ILE A 13 -8.35 8.25 0.63
CA ILE A 13 -8.34 9.19 1.75
C ILE A 13 -8.44 8.47 3.09
N LYS A 14 -9.36 7.49 3.21
CA LYS A 14 -9.50 6.69 4.44
C LYS A 14 -8.22 5.93 4.77
N ALA A 15 -7.58 5.37 3.76
CA ALA A 15 -6.31 4.68 3.86
C ALA A 15 -5.16 5.57 4.37
N TYR A 16 -4.97 6.74 3.74
CA TYR A 16 -3.96 7.70 4.14
C TYR A 16 -4.25 8.29 5.53
N ALA A 17 -5.52 8.50 5.88
CA ALA A 17 -5.89 8.93 7.23
C ALA A 17 -5.50 7.89 8.29
N ILE A 18 -5.65 6.60 7.99
CA ILE A 18 -5.19 5.52 8.88
C ILE A 18 -3.66 5.54 9.00
N LEU A 19 -2.91 5.74 7.91
CA LEU A 19 -1.45 5.87 7.97
C LEU A 19 -1.01 7.02 8.88
N ILE A 20 -1.58 8.21 8.68
CA ILE A 20 -1.25 9.40 9.47
C ILE A 20 -1.56 9.18 10.95
N PHE A 21 -2.67 8.49 11.25
CA PHE A 21 -3.03 8.17 12.62
C PHE A 21 -2.05 7.18 13.25
N ILE A 22 -1.63 6.16 12.50
CA ILE A 22 -0.63 5.19 12.95
C ILE A 22 0.71 5.89 13.25
N THR A 23 1.21 6.71 12.33
CA THR A 23 2.49 7.40 12.53
C THR A 23 2.45 8.43 13.65
N PHE A 24 1.31 9.12 13.82
CA PHE A 24 1.08 9.96 14.99
C PHE A 24 1.18 9.16 16.29
N CYS A 25 0.53 7.99 16.36
CA CYS A 25 0.61 7.11 17.53
C CYS A 25 2.03 6.59 17.77
N GLU A 26 2.74 6.16 16.72
CA GLU A 26 4.13 5.67 16.81
C GLU A 26 5.07 6.75 17.37
N ILE A 27 4.99 7.96 16.82
CA ILE A 27 5.84 9.07 17.27
C ILE A 27 5.48 9.48 18.69
N SER A 28 4.19 9.61 18.99
CA SER A 28 3.71 9.97 20.32
C SER A 28 4.13 8.95 21.38
N LEU A 29 3.95 7.65 21.11
CA LEU A 29 4.33 6.58 22.02
C LEU A 29 5.85 6.50 22.19
N GLY A 30 6.61 6.58 21.10
CA GLY A 30 8.06 6.47 21.18
C GLY A 30 8.69 7.66 21.91
N LEU A 31 8.27 8.91 21.61
CA LEU A 31 8.72 10.08 22.35
C LEU A 31 8.27 10.06 23.81
N SER A 32 7.06 9.59 24.10
CA SER A 32 6.58 9.41 25.49
C SER A 32 7.42 8.38 26.25
N PHE A 33 7.79 7.28 25.60
CA PHE A 33 8.68 6.28 26.17
C PHE A 33 10.07 6.86 26.44
N LEU A 34 10.64 7.61 25.49
CA LEU A 34 11.91 8.33 25.67
C LEU A 34 11.84 9.36 26.82
N SER A 35 10.68 9.98 27.02
CA SER A 35 10.48 10.92 28.12
C SER A 35 10.41 10.21 29.48
N LEU A 36 9.78 9.03 29.53
CA LEU A 36 9.66 8.23 30.75
C LEU A 36 11.00 7.70 31.27
N ILE A 37 11.95 7.42 30.37
CA ILE A 37 13.34 7.05 30.72
C ILE A 37 14.23 8.27 31.01
N HIS A 38 13.68 9.48 31.13
CA HIS A 38 14.39 10.75 31.33
C HIS A 38 15.43 11.12 30.26
N VAL A 39 15.38 10.47 29.10
CA VAL A 39 16.24 10.79 27.95
C VAL A 39 15.70 12.00 27.18
N TYR A 40 14.38 12.21 27.19
CA TYR A 40 13.75 13.34 26.53
C TYR A 40 12.99 14.25 27.51
N THR A 41 13.44 15.50 27.64
CA THR A 41 12.87 16.52 28.55
C THR A 41 11.94 17.52 27.82
N GLY A 42 11.59 17.28 26.56
CA GLY A 42 10.74 18.21 25.81
C GLY A 42 9.25 18.04 26.12
N GLY A 43 8.56 19.11 26.53
CA GLY A 43 7.12 19.09 26.82
C GLY A 43 6.19 19.03 25.60
N TYR A 44 6.74 19.02 24.37
CA TYR A 44 5.98 19.21 23.13
C TYR A 44 5.77 17.91 22.31
N ILE A 45 5.70 16.76 22.98
CA ILE A 45 5.62 15.43 22.34
C ILE A 45 4.48 15.36 21.31
N VAL A 46 3.28 15.76 21.71
CA VAL A 46 2.07 15.71 20.87
C VAL A 46 2.19 16.63 19.65
N PHE A 47 2.79 17.81 19.83
CA PHE A 47 2.97 18.77 18.74
C PHE A 47 3.97 18.26 17.71
N ILE A 48 5.09 17.70 18.15
CA ILE A 48 6.10 17.09 17.26
C ILE A 48 5.49 15.90 16.53
N ALA A 49 4.76 15.03 17.24
CA ALA A 49 4.06 13.91 16.63
C ALA A 49 3.08 14.36 15.53
N LEU A 50 2.32 15.43 15.76
CA LEU A 50 1.41 15.99 14.77
C LEU A 50 2.17 16.51 13.54
N VAL A 51 3.22 17.29 13.73
CA VAL A 51 4.03 17.84 12.62
C VAL A 51 4.65 16.71 11.81
N VAL A 52 5.26 15.73 12.47
CA VAL A 52 5.86 14.58 11.80
C VAL A 52 4.81 13.78 11.03
N ALA A 53 3.64 13.52 11.62
CA ALA A 53 2.56 12.79 10.95
C ALA A 53 2.01 13.53 9.72
N VAL A 54 1.98 14.87 9.74
CA VAL A 54 1.60 15.68 8.56
C VAL A 54 2.67 15.59 7.48
N VAL A 55 3.95 15.72 7.84
CA VAL A 55 5.09 15.59 6.90
C VAL A 55 5.17 14.17 6.32
N ASP A 56 4.75 13.17 7.09
CA ASP A 56 4.73 11.76 6.71
C ASP A 56 3.78 11.45 5.56
N ILE A 57 2.87 12.37 5.22
CA ILE A 57 2.01 12.22 4.04
C ILE A 57 2.81 12.00 2.74
N MET A 58 4.10 12.37 2.74
CA MET A 58 5.05 12.08 1.66
C MET A 58 5.51 10.61 1.69
N PRO A 59 5.20 9.81 0.65
CA PRO A 59 5.58 8.38 0.60
C PRO A 59 7.10 8.11 0.66
N VAL A 60 7.92 8.89 -0.05
CA VAL A 60 9.35 8.60 -0.30
C VAL A 60 10.28 9.16 0.77
N LEU A 61 10.02 10.38 1.24
CA LEU A 61 10.88 11.06 2.21
C LEU A 61 10.30 10.97 3.64
N GLY A 62 8.97 11.05 3.77
CA GLY A 62 8.18 10.82 4.98
C GLY A 62 8.77 11.38 6.29
N THR A 63 8.52 10.64 7.38
CA THR A 63 9.10 10.88 8.71
C THR A 63 10.63 10.96 8.75
N GLY A 64 11.34 10.34 7.80
CA GLY A 64 12.81 10.38 7.72
C GLY A 64 13.37 11.79 7.57
N THR A 65 12.64 12.69 6.91
CA THR A 65 13.04 14.10 6.77
C THR A 65 13.19 14.84 8.10
N VAL A 66 12.43 14.45 9.12
CA VAL A 66 12.47 15.08 10.44
C VAL A 66 13.35 14.27 11.39
N LEU A 67 13.20 12.94 11.40
CA LEU A 67 13.89 12.05 12.33
C LEU A 67 15.39 11.91 12.06
N ILE A 68 15.81 11.89 10.78
CA ILE A 68 17.24 11.72 10.43
C ILE A 68 18.07 12.94 10.88
N PRO A 69 17.70 14.19 10.53
CA PRO A 69 18.44 15.36 11.02
C PRO A 69 18.42 15.47 12.54
N TRP A 70 17.30 15.12 13.18
CA TRP A 70 17.20 15.13 14.64
C TRP A 70 18.16 14.13 15.27
N THR A 71 18.16 12.88 14.79
CA THR A 71 19.08 11.83 15.25
C THR A 71 20.54 12.28 15.15
N LEU A 72 20.91 12.85 14.00
CA LEU A 72 22.26 13.34 13.78
C LEU A 72 22.61 14.51 14.71
N TYR A 73 21.68 15.45 14.89
CA TYR A 73 21.85 16.56 15.82
C TYR A 73 22.08 16.07 17.25
N SER A 74 21.34 15.06 17.72
CA SER A 74 21.50 14.48 19.06
C SER A 74 22.88 13.86 19.27
N PHE A 75 23.42 13.18 18.26
CA PHE A 75 24.79 12.65 18.32
C PHE A 75 25.85 13.74 18.33
N ILE A 76 25.64 14.85 17.62
CA ILE A 76 26.56 16.01 17.63
C ILE A 76 26.57 16.68 19.01
N VAL A 77 25.41 16.79 19.66
CA VAL A 77 25.27 17.39 21.01
C VAL A 77 25.80 16.46 22.13
N GLY A 78 26.07 15.18 21.81
CA GLY A 78 26.58 14.19 22.76
C GLY A 78 25.49 13.45 23.54
N ASP A 79 24.21 13.66 23.20
CA ASP A 79 23.09 12.91 23.77
C ASP A 79 22.84 11.63 22.95
N PHE A 80 23.67 10.63 23.23
CA PHE A 80 23.59 9.33 22.57
C PHE A 80 22.30 8.57 22.89
N GLY A 81 21.73 8.77 24.09
CA GLY A 81 20.49 8.11 24.50
C GLY A 81 19.32 8.53 23.61
N LEU A 82 19.18 9.84 23.40
CA LEU A 82 18.12 10.40 22.58
C LEU A 82 18.33 10.06 21.11
N GLY A 83 19.57 10.16 20.61
CA GLY A 83 19.89 9.80 19.22
C GLY A 83 19.57 8.34 18.90
N VAL A 84 19.97 7.39 19.76
CA VAL A 84 19.64 5.97 19.56
C VAL A 84 18.14 5.73 19.65
N GLY A 85 17.44 6.35 20.60
CA GLY A 85 15.99 6.21 20.74
C GLY A 85 15.22 6.67 19.50
N ILE A 86 15.58 7.83 18.95
CA ILE A 86 14.97 8.34 17.70
C ILE A 86 15.34 7.47 16.50
N ALA A 87 16.58 6.97 16.41
CA ALA A 87 17.01 6.07 15.34
C ALA A 87 16.21 4.75 15.34
N VAL A 88 16.00 4.16 16.52
CA VAL A 88 15.19 2.94 16.69
C VAL A 88 13.74 3.19 16.29
N MET A 89 13.15 4.32 16.71
CA MET A 89 11.82 4.71 16.27
C MET A 89 11.74 4.83 14.75
N TYR A 90 12.70 5.52 14.12
CA TYR A 90 12.75 5.65 12.67
C TYR A 90 12.81 4.30 11.96
N ALA A 91 13.59 3.34 12.48
CA ALA A 91 13.63 1.99 11.95
C ALA A 91 12.27 1.28 12.04
N ILE A 92 11.59 1.36 13.19
CA ILE A 92 10.27 0.76 13.41
C ILE A 92 9.23 1.35 12.44
N ILE A 93 9.18 2.69 12.33
CA ILE A 93 8.27 3.41 11.43
C ILE A 93 8.51 2.99 9.98
N THR A 94 9.78 2.89 9.57
CA THR A 94 10.15 2.49 8.20
C THR A 94 9.71 1.05 7.90
N ILE A 95 9.87 0.13 8.85
CA ILE A 95 9.40 -1.25 8.69
C ILE A 95 7.88 -1.28 8.55
N LEU A 96 7.15 -0.60 9.44
CA LEU A 96 5.68 -0.57 9.40
C LEU A 96 5.17 0.05 8.09
N ARG A 97 5.82 1.12 7.63
CA ARG A 97 5.55 1.72 6.32
C ARG A 97 5.76 0.72 5.18
N GLN A 98 6.86 -0.02 5.17
CA GLN A 98 7.14 -1.04 4.15
C GLN A 98 6.10 -2.18 4.11
N TYR A 99 5.40 -2.45 5.22
CA TYR A 99 4.30 -3.42 5.23
C TYR A 99 2.95 -2.81 4.83
N ILE A 100 2.66 -1.58 5.27
CA ILE A 100 1.33 -0.96 5.10
C ILE A 100 1.21 -0.32 3.71
N GLU A 101 2.23 0.35 3.20
CA GLU A 101 2.19 1.03 1.89
C GLU A 101 1.93 0.08 0.72
N PRO A 102 2.63 -1.06 0.56
CA PRO A 102 2.36 -1.97 -0.56
C PRO A 102 0.93 -2.54 -0.52
N LYS A 103 0.41 -2.81 0.69
CA LYS A 103 -0.98 -3.26 0.87
C LYS A 103 -1.97 -2.19 0.50
N LEU A 104 -1.69 -0.94 0.86
CA LEU A 104 -2.51 0.21 0.51
C LEU A 104 -2.53 0.46 -0.99
N VAL A 105 -1.38 0.46 -1.63
CA VAL A 105 -1.24 0.73 -3.06
C VAL A 105 -1.84 -0.40 -3.90
N ALA A 106 -1.63 -1.67 -3.52
CA ALA A 106 -2.18 -2.83 -4.21
C ALA A 106 -3.72 -2.81 -4.26
N ASN A 107 -4.37 -2.47 -3.14
CA ASN A 107 -5.83 -2.47 -3.05
C ASN A 107 -6.52 -1.33 -3.83
N GLN A 108 -5.78 -0.27 -4.20
CA GLN A 108 -6.41 0.97 -4.70
C GLN A 108 -6.06 1.32 -6.13
N LEU A 109 -4.87 0.93 -6.60
CA LEU A 109 -4.37 1.37 -7.90
C LEU A 109 -4.35 0.27 -8.95
N GLY A 110 -4.57 -1.01 -8.56
CA GLY A 110 -4.56 -2.15 -9.49
C GLY A 110 -3.25 -2.30 -10.27
N LEU A 111 -2.19 -1.62 -9.85
CA LEU A 111 -0.86 -1.59 -10.44
C LEU A 111 0.11 -2.29 -9.49
N PRO A 112 1.17 -2.94 -10.00
CA PRO A 112 2.22 -3.49 -9.16
C PRO A 112 2.82 -2.37 -8.29
N PRO A 113 2.89 -2.52 -6.95
CA PRO A 113 3.36 -1.48 -6.04
C PRO A 113 4.73 -0.90 -6.41
N PHE A 114 5.61 -1.72 -6.95
CA PHE A 114 6.95 -1.32 -7.41
C PHE A 114 6.92 -0.25 -8.51
N VAL A 115 6.00 -0.38 -9.48
CA VAL A 115 5.86 0.59 -10.59
C VAL A 115 5.44 1.95 -10.04
N THR A 116 4.52 1.96 -9.08
CA THR A 116 4.04 3.18 -8.43
C THR A 116 5.15 3.88 -7.65
N ILE A 117 5.95 3.13 -6.88
CA ILE A 117 7.08 3.66 -6.10
C ILE A 117 8.15 4.26 -7.03
N ILE A 118 8.50 3.56 -8.12
CA ILE A 118 9.44 4.08 -9.12
C ILE A 118 8.90 5.35 -9.77
N GLY A 119 7.61 5.36 -10.16
CA GLY A 119 6.97 6.54 -10.75
C GLY A 119 7.02 7.74 -9.82
N MET A 120 6.78 7.54 -8.52
CA MET A 120 6.91 8.59 -7.49
C MET A 120 8.35 9.10 -7.38
N TYR A 121 9.35 8.21 -7.37
CA TYR A 121 10.76 8.59 -7.29
C TYR A 121 11.22 9.39 -8.52
N ILE A 122 10.84 8.95 -9.71
CA ILE A 122 11.11 9.65 -10.98
C ILE A 122 10.40 11.01 -10.97
N GLY A 123 9.14 11.05 -10.55
CA GLY A 123 8.37 12.29 -10.43
C GLY A 123 9.02 13.29 -9.47
N LEU A 124 9.52 12.80 -8.33
CA LEU A 124 10.25 13.61 -7.36
C LEU A 124 11.54 14.21 -7.96
N ARG A 125 12.27 13.45 -8.78
CA ARG A 125 13.48 13.92 -9.46
C ARG A 125 13.20 14.93 -10.58
N LEU A 126 12.09 14.80 -11.30
CA LEU A 126 11.78 15.65 -12.46
C LEU A 126 11.12 16.99 -12.07
N PHE A 127 10.12 16.96 -11.19
CA PHE A 127 9.30 18.14 -10.85
C PHE A 127 9.16 18.34 -9.33
N GLY A 128 10.00 17.70 -8.52
CA GLY A 128 9.94 17.82 -7.06
C GLY A 128 8.68 17.21 -6.46
N ILE A 129 8.21 17.76 -5.34
CA ILE A 129 7.07 17.24 -4.56
C ILE A 129 5.80 17.14 -5.41
N ILE A 130 5.58 18.08 -6.34
CA ILE A 130 4.40 18.08 -7.22
C ILE A 130 4.48 16.90 -8.21
N GLY A 131 5.65 16.66 -8.81
CA GLY A 131 5.87 15.55 -9.74
C GLY A 131 5.66 14.18 -9.11
N MET A 132 5.97 14.05 -7.82
CA MET A 132 5.81 12.82 -7.07
C MET A 132 4.39 12.26 -7.12
N PHE A 133 3.37 13.10 -7.02
CA PHE A 133 1.96 12.69 -7.11
C PHE A 133 1.46 12.69 -8.55
N PHE A 134 1.94 13.63 -9.37
CA PHE A 134 1.45 13.83 -10.74
C PHE A 134 1.83 12.68 -11.68
N VAL A 135 3.05 12.15 -11.58
CA VAL A 135 3.54 11.04 -12.42
C VAL A 135 2.75 9.73 -12.19
N PRO A 136 2.60 9.21 -10.96
CA PRO A 136 1.80 7.99 -10.75
C PRO A 136 0.34 8.21 -11.14
N MET A 137 -0.23 9.41 -10.89
CA MET A 137 -1.59 9.75 -11.34
C MET A 137 -1.71 9.72 -12.87
N MET A 138 -0.71 10.21 -13.60
CA MET A 138 -0.63 10.13 -15.06
C MET A 138 -0.54 8.68 -15.54
N ILE A 139 0.30 7.84 -14.93
CA ILE A 139 0.43 6.41 -15.27
C ILE A 139 -0.91 5.69 -15.07
N ILE A 140 -1.61 5.96 -13.96
CA ILE A 140 -2.94 5.40 -13.68
C ILE A 140 -3.95 5.86 -14.74
N PHE A 141 -3.93 7.15 -15.09
CA PHE A 141 -4.82 7.71 -16.11
C PHE A 141 -4.59 7.09 -17.49
N LEU A 142 -3.33 6.92 -17.91
CA LEU A 142 -2.97 6.23 -19.15
C LEU A 142 -3.40 4.76 -19.13
N LYS A 143 -3.22 4.07 -17.99
CA LYS A 143 -3.67 2.69 -17.84
C LYS A 143 -5.18 2.58 -17.99
N LEU A 144 -5.94 3.46 -17.34
CA LEU A 144 -7.40 3.51 -17.45
C LEU A 144 -7.85 3.73 -18.91
N LEU A 145 -7.18 4.62 -19.65
CA LEU A 145 -7.44 4.86 -21.07
C LEU A 145 -7.07 3.68 -21.97
N ASN A 146 -5.99 2.96 -21.65
CA ASN A 146 -5.57 1.75 -22.35
C ASN A 146 -6.54 0.58 -22.09
N ASP A 147 -7.00 0.43 -20.84
CA ASP A 147 -7.98 -0.59 -20.45
C ASP A 147 -9.38 -0.32 -21.05
N GLU A 148 -9.71 0.96 -21.32
CA GLU A 148 -10.92 1.35 -22.07
C GLU A 148 -10.76 1.25 -23.60
N GLY A 149 -9.60 0.82 -24.11
CA GLY A 149 -9.40 0.46 -25.52
C GLY A 149 -9.18 1.65 -26.47
N VAL A 150 -8.89 2.85 -25.97
CA VAL A 150 -8.69 4.06 -26.80
C VAL A 150 -7.27 4.14 -27.37
N ILE A 151 -6.27 3.52 -26.72
CA ILE A 151 -4.87 3.54 -27.15
C ILE A 151 -4.24 2.17 -26.91
N HIS A 152 -3.82 1.47 -27.97
CA HIS A 152 -3.08 0.20 -27.90
C HIS A 152 -1.57 0.47 -27.73
N ILE A 153 -1.11 0.83 -26.52
CA ILE A 153 0.33 0.99 -26.23
C ILE A 153 0.91 -0.32 -25.67
N TRP A 154 0.10 -1.13 -25.01
CA TRP A 154 0.48 -2.44 -24.52
C TRP A 154 -0.18 -3.53 -25.35
N LYS A 155 0.58 -4.58 -25.67
CA LYS A 155 0.00 -5.84 -26.17
C LYS A 155 -0.75 -6.47 -24.99
N SER A 156 -2.03 -6.15 -24.85
CA SER A 156 -2.94 -6.94 -24.02
C SER A 156 -2.88 -8.36 -24.55
N LEU A 157 -2.62 -9.32 -23.66
CA LEU A 157 -2.82 -10.73 -23.96
C LEU A 157 -4.21 -10.90 -24.59
N PRO A 158 -4.34 -11.69 -25.66
CA PRO A 158 -5.61 -11.88 -26.31
C PRO A 158 -6.66 -12.39 -25.30
N PRO A 159 -7.95 -12.06 -25.49
CA PRO A 159 -9.00 -12.28 -24.48
C PRO A 159 -9.24 -13.74 -24.06
N ASP A 160 -8.55 -14.70 -24.68
CA ASP A 160 -8.73 -16.14 -24.54
C ASP A 160 -7.77 -16.83 -23.56
N GLU A 161 -6.76 -16.13 -23.03
CA GLU A 161 -5.87 -16.67 -21.99
C GLU A 161 -6.01 -15.90 -20.67
N LYS A 162 -7.24 -15.83 -20.17
CA LYS A 162 -7.46 -15.67 -18.73
C LYS A 162 -7.11 -17.00 -18.06
N THR A 163 -5.82 -17.24 -17.82
CA THR A 163 -5.38 -18.21 -16.81
C THR A 163 -5.87 -17.71 -15.44
N ASP A 164 -7.09 -18.09 -15.08
CA ASP A 164 -7.44 -18.98 -13.95
C ASP A 164 -6.52 -19.06 -12.70
N ASP A 165 -5.65 -18.09 -12.42
CA ASP A 165 -4.73 -18.14 -11.27
C ASP A 165 -5.07 -17.14 -10.14
N ASP A 166 -5.98 -16.19 -10.36
CA ASP A 166 -6.42 -15.22 -9.31
C ASP A 166 -7.81 -15.52 -8.72
N GLU A 167 -8.39 -16.68 -9.03
CA GLU A 167 -9.54 -17.21 -8.29
C GLU A 167 -9.05 -18.35 -7.38
N LYS A 168 -8.79 -18.02 -6.10
CA LYS A 168 -8.60 -19.03 -5.03
C LYS A 168 -9.66 -20.13 -5.20
N PRO A 169 -9.28 -21.42 -5.23
CA PRO A 169 -10.14 -22.42 -5.79
C PRO A 169 -11.32 -22.69 -4.85
N GLU A 170 -12.53 -22.42 -5.36
CA GLU A 170 -13.76 -23.07 -4.90
C GLU A 170 -13.75 -24.57 -5.34
N LYS A 171 -12.69 -25.29 -4.93
CA LYS A 171 -12.40 -26.71 -5.24
C LYS A 171 -13.52 -27.65 -4.78
N GLY A 172 -14.41 -27.20 -3.89
CA GLY A 172 -15.55 -27.97 -3.38
C GLY A 172 -16.71 -28.12 -4.37
N LYS A 173 -17.07 -27.07 -5.14
CA LYS A 173 -18.28 -27.11 -5.98
C LYS A 173 -18.08 -27.81 -7.32
N LYS A 174 -16.90 -27.69 -7.94
CA LYS A 174 -16.61 -28.38 -9.23
C LYS A 174 -16.57 -29.91 -9.06
N LYS A 175 -16.00 -30.42 -7.96
CA LYS A 175 -15.98 -31.86 -7.62
C LYS A 175 -17.38 -32.41 -7.38
N PHE A 176 -18.24 -31.65 -6.70
CA PHE A 176 -19.63 -32.05 -6.45
C PHE A 176 -20.47 -32.07 -7.73
N ARG A 177 -20.24 -31.11 -8.64
CA ARG A 177 -20.96 -31.00 -9.91
C ARG A 177 -20.62 -32.14 -10.87
N TRP A 178 -19.37 -32.60 -10.90
CA TRP A 178 -18.97 -33.79 -11.68
C TRP A 178 -19.50 -35.11 -11.06
N LEU A 179 -19.60 -35.22 -9.73
CA LEU A 179 -20.23 -36.38 -9.08
C LEU A 179 -21.72 -36.51 -9.41
N LEU A 180 -22.43 -35.38 -9.52
CA LEU A 180 -23.84 -35.36 -9.95
C LEU A 180 -23.99 -35.70 -11.43
N TYR A 181 -23.02 -35.33 -12.27
CA TYR A 181 -23.01 -35.67 -13.70
C TYR A 181 -22.71 -37.17 -13.92
N SER A 182 -21.70 -37.69 -13.23
CA SER A 182 -21.28 -39.11 -13.32
C SER A 182 -22.36 -40.08 -12.82
N LYS A 183 -23.22 -39.67 -11.87
CA LYS A 183 -24.39 -40.48 -11.48
C LYS A 183 -25.52 -40.47 -12.51
N LYS A 184 -25.64 -39.41 -13.31
CA LYS A 184 -26.73 -39.26 -14.28
C LYS A 184 -26.49 -40.10 -15.55
N ASP A 185 -25.24 -40.18 -16.01
CA ASP A 185 -24.89 -40.99 -17.19
C ASP A 185 -25.00 -42.49 -16.91
N LYS A 186 -24.62 -42.96 -15.72
CA LYS A 186 -24.76 -44.37 -15.34
C LYS A 186 -26.21 -44.86 -15.24
N GLN A 187 -27.17 -43.95 -15.11
CA GLN A 187 -28.60 -44.28 -15.10
C GLN A 187 -29.19 -44.40 -16.50
N HIS A 188 -28.59 -43.77 -17.51
CA HIS A 188 -29.02 -43.89 -18.90
C HIS A 188 -28.47 -45.15 -19.59
N GLU A 189 -27.23 -45.57 -19.31
CA GLU A 189 -26.67 -46.82 -19.88
C GLU A 189 -27.38 -48.11 -19.40
N THR A 190 -28.04 -48.08 -18.23
CA THR A 190 -28.69 -49.29 -17.69
C THR A 190 -30.09 -49.53 -18.28
N ASN A 191 -30.71 -48.52 -18.93
CA ASN A 191 -32.06 -48.64 -19.49
C ASN A 191 -32.07 -49.05 -20.97
N ASP A 192 -30.95 -48.90 -21.69
CA ASP A 192 -30.85 -49.27 -23.10
C ASP A 192 -30.47 -50.75 -23.33
N ASN A 193 -30.10 -51.48 -22.26
CA ASN A 193 -29.74 -52.90 -22.30
C ASN A 193 -30.86 -53.85 -21.79
N LYS A 194 -32.11 -53.40 -21.83
CA LYS A 194 -33.30 -54.26 -21.62
C LYS A 194 -34.19 -54.23 -22.87
N PHE A 195 -33.70 -54.85 -23.93
CA PHE A 195 -34.51 -55.48 -24.97
C PHE A 195 -33.93 -56.84 -25.29
#